data_AF-A0AAE1JAT0-F1
#
_entry.id   AF-A0AAE1JAT0-F1
#
_cell.length_a   1.000
_cell.length_b   1.000
_cell.length_c   1.000
_cell.angle_alpha   90.00
_cell.angle_beta   90.00
_cell.angle_gamma   90.00
#
_symmetry.space_group_name_H-M   'P 1'
#
loop_
_entity.id
_entity.type
_entity.pdbx_description
1 polymer ?
#
loop_
_entity_poly.entity_id
_entity_poly.type
_entity_poly.pdbx_seq_one_letter_code
_entity_poly.pdbx_strand_id
1 'polypeptide(L)'
;MGLENERNHLLSNIATRGKHSENSAYFDGRKAYDGDPFHPTNNPQVAIQMGLAENQLCIDMIVEWISNHPEASICTPEGLRQFRDIAIFQDYHGVPSFGKVCVFTLVW
;
A
#
# COMPACT_ATOMS: atom_id res chain seq x y z
N MET A 1 -5.26 46.76 10.03
CA MET A 1 -4.99 45.50 10.73
C MET A 1 -6.25 44.66 10.69
N GLY A 2 -6.42 43.91 9.60
CA GLY A 2 -7.66 43.18 9.31
C GLY A 2 -7.41 41.69 9.24
N LEU A 3 -8.32 40.94 9.86
CA LEU A 3 -8.87 39.66 9.37
C LEU A 3 -7.91 38.49 9.12
N GLU A 4 -7.05 38.13 10.07
CA GLU A 4 -6.34 36.83 10.03
C GLU A 4 -6.82 35.79 11.06
N ASN A 5 -7.68 36.17 12.02
CA ASN A 5 -8.01 35.25 13.13
C ASN A 5 -9.31 34.45 13.00
N GLU A 6 -10.09 34.62 11.91
CA GLU A 6 -11.39 33.95 11.75
C GLU A 6 -11.38 32.73 10.82
N ARG A 7 -10.20 32.24 10.38
CA ARG A 7 -10.12 31.08 9.47
C ARG A 7 -9.79 29.73 10.14
N ASN A 8 -9.62 29.68 11.47
CA ASN A 8 -8.99 28.53 12.13
C ASN A 8 -9.90 27.64 13.01
N HIS A 9 -11.23 27.71 12.85
CA HIS A 9 -12.15 26.87 13.65
C HIS A 9 -13.05 25.90 12.85
N LEU A 10 -12.81 25.72 11.54
CA LEU A 10 -13.61 24.77 10.72
C LEU A 10 -13.04 23.34 10.71
N LEU A 11 -11.80 23.15 11.14
CA LEU A 11 -11.10 21.85 11.08
C LEU A 11 -10.48 21.49 12.43
N SER A 12 -10.42 20.18 12.70
CA SER A 12 -9.82 19.68 13.95
C SER A 12 -8.32 19.99 14.04
N ASN A 13 -7.79 20.08 15.26
CA ASN A 13 -6.35 20.24 15.52
C ASN A 13 -5.48 19.14 14.88
N ILE A 14 -6.06 17.97 14.58
CA ILE A 14 -5.36 16.88 13.90
C ILE A 14 -5.18 17.20 12.41
N ALA A 15 -6.19 17.79 11.77
CA ALA A 15 -6.15 18.15 10.35
C ALA A 15 -5.24 19.37 10.08
N THR A 16 -5.16 20.32 11.02
CA THR A 16 -4.40 21.56 10.85
C THR A 16 -2.92 21.46 11.21
N ARG A 17 -2.49 20.44 11.96
CA ARG A 17 -1.12 20.33 12.49
C ARG A 17 -0.09 19.65 11.60
N GLY A 18 -0.40 19.38 10.32
CA GLY A 18 0.59 18.84 9.37
C GLY A 18 1.29 17.58 9.89
N LYS A 19 0.52 16.55 10.27
CA LYS A 19 1.05 15.32 10.88
C LYS A 19 1.96 14.52 9.96
N HIS A 20 1.81 14.69 8.65
CA HIS A 20 2.70 14.06 7.70
C HIS A 20 3.99 14.89 7.69
N SER A 21 5.04 14.38 8.35
CA SER A 21 6.34 15.04 8.50
C SER A 21 7.11 15.17 7.18
N GLU A 22 6.42 15.27 6.05
CA GLU A 22 6.99 15.45 4.71
C GLU A 22 7.88 16.68 4.62
N ASN A 23 7.65 17.70 5.46
CA ASN A 23 8.49 18.89 5.55
C ASN A 23 9.76 18.70 6.40
N SER A 24 9.96 17.53 7.00
CA SER A 24 11.19 17.22 7.75
C SER A 24 12.30 16.73 6.82
N ALA A 25 13.54 17.01 7.19
CA ALA A 25 14.72 16.64 6.41
C ALA A 25 14.89 15.12 6.21
N TYR A 26 14.22 14.28 7.03
CA TYR A 26 14.21 12.83 6.86
C TYR A 26 13.56 12.37 5.55
N PHE A 27 12.69 13.18 4.93
CA PHE A 27 12.03 12.85 3.67
C PHE A 27 12.78 13.35 2.44
N ASP A 28 13.85 14.14 2.60
CA ASP A 28 14.56 14.74 1.48
C ASP A 28 15.19 13.69 0.57
N GLY A 29 15.73 12.59 1.13
CA GLY A 29 16.26 11.48 0.34
C GLY A 29 15.20 10.77 -0.51
N ARG A 30 13.99 10.61 0.04
CA ARG A 30 12.86 10.03 -0.72
C ARG A 30 12.37 10.98 -1.80
N LYS A 31 12.25 12.29 -1.52
CA LYS A 31 11.89 13.29 -2.51
C LYS A 31 12.90 13.40 -3.65
N ALA A 32 14.19 13.28 -3.34
CA ALA A 32 15.24 13.27 -4.34
C ALA A 32 15.12 12.05 -5.27
N TYR A 33 14.81 10.87 -4.72
CA TYR A 33 14.52 9.68 -5.52
C TYR A 33 13.23 9.83 -6.36
N ASP A 34 12.14 10.34 -5.78
CA ASP A 34 10.85 10.52 -6.47
C ASP A 34 10.95 11.54 -7.62
N GLY A 35 11.82 12.55 -7.48
CA GLY A 35 12.07 13.57 -8.51
C GLY A 35 12.99 13.10 -9.64
N ASP A 36 13.89 12.16 -9.38
CA ASP A 36 14.83 11.63 -10.37
C ASP A 36 15.14 10.14 -10.12
N PRO A 37 14.22 9.23 -10.48
CA PRO A 37 14.33 7.83 -10.14
C PRO A 37 15.41 7.12 -10.98
N PHE A 38 16.11 6.18 -10.34
CA PHE A 38 17.09 5.35 -11.00
C PHE A 38 16.48 4.51 -12.12
N HIS A 39 17.16 4.49 -13.26
CA HIS A 39 16.84 3.58 -14.36
C HIS A 39 18.13 2.97 -14.94
N PRO A 40 18.25 1.63 -15.03
CA PRO A 40 19.49 0.96 -15.45
C PRO A 40 20.08 1.47 -16.77
N THR A 41 19.22 1.72 -17.76
CA THR A 41 19.63 2.20 -19.10
C THR A 41 19.55 3.72 -19.26
N ASN A 42 18.43 4.32 -18.83
CA ASN A 42 18.12 5.73 -19.12
C ASN A 42 18.69 6.70 -18.08
N ASN A 43 18.97 6.23 -16.86
CA ASN A 43 19.44 7.07 -15.76
C ASN A 43 20.22 6.28 -14.68
N PRO A 44 21.44 5.79 -15.00
CA PRO A 44 22.18 4.90 -14.11
C PRO A 44 22.98 5.61 -13.01
N GLN A 45 23.07 6.95 -13.03
CA GLN A 45 23.97 7.71 -12.14
C GLN A 45 23.26 8.29 -10.91
N VAL A 46 21.94 8.13 -10.81
CA VAL A 46 21.12 8.73 -9.74
C VAL A 46 20.93 7.77 -8.57
N ALA A 47 20.33 8.28 -7.50
CA ALA A 47 20.11 7.56 -6.25
C ALA A 47 19.29 6.27 -6.48
N ILE A 48 19.79 5.15 -5.94
CA ILE A 48 19.09 3.87 -5.93
C ILE A 48 18.24 3.78 -4.67
N GLN A 49 17.00 3.32 -4.79
CA GLN A 49 16.10 3.14 -3.65
C GLN A 49 16.53 1.97 -2.77
N MET A 50 17.13 2.28 -1.62
CA MET A 50 17.47 1.29 -0.58
C MET A 50 16.72 1.52 0.74
N GLY A 51 15.84 2.53 0.80
CA GLY A 51 15.13 2.92 2.01
C GLY A 51 13.75 2.29 2.22
N LEU A 52 13.28 1.47 1.26
CA LEU A 52 12.01 0.75 1.38
C LEU A 52 12.28 -0.71 1.72
N ALA A 53 11.63 -1.21 2.77
CA ALA A 53 11.64 -2.62 3.13
C ALA A 53 10.61 -3.38 2.28
N GLU A 54 10.91 -3.55 0.99
CA GLU A 54 10.07 -4.29 0.04
C GLU A 54 10.75 -5.61 -0.34
N ASN A 55 9.98 -6.70 -0.42
CA ASN A 55 10.48 -8.00 -0.85
C ASN A 55 10.03 -8.30 -2.28
N GLN A 56 10.97 -8.29 -3.22
CA GLN A 56 10.72 -8.62 -4.62
C GLN A 56 11.26 -9.99 -5.05
N LEU A 57 11.88 -10.76 -4.14
CA LEU A 57 12.61 -11.98 -4.47
C LEU A 57 11.74 -13.18 -4.83
N CYS A 58 10.47 -13.19 -4.40
CA CYS A 58 9.57 -14.34 -4.53
C CYS A 58 8.28 -14.03 -5.31
N ILE A 59 8.24 -12.90 -6.01
CA ILE A 59 7.04 -12.46 -6.75
C ILE A 59 6.72 -13.42 -7.90
N ASP A 60 7.74 -13.99 -8.54
CA ASP A 60 7.63 -14.99 -9.59
C ASP A 60 6.79 -16.20 -9.16
N MET A 61 7.05 -16.74 -7.97
CA MET A 61 6.30 -17.87 -7.42
C MET A 61 4.82 -17.53 -7.18
N ILE A 62 4.54 -16.31 -6.72
CA ILE A 62 3.17 -15.84 -6.48
C ILE A 62 2.43 -15.66 -7.82
N VAL A 63 3.07 -15.07 -8.82
CA VAL A 63 2.50 -14.86 -10.16
C VAL A 63 2.22 -16.20 -10.85
N GLU A 64 3.13 -17.15 -10.77
CA GLU A 64 2.94 -18.50 -11.31
C GLU A 64 1.76 -19.20 -10.63
N TRP A 65 1.68 -19.14 -9.29
CA TRP A 65 0.57 -19.76 -8.56
C TRP A 65 -0.78 -19.17 -8.95
N ILE A 66 -0.91 -17.84 -9.04
CA ILE A 66 -2.15 -17.16 -9.44
C ILE A 66 -2.55 -17.55 -10.87
N SER A 67 -1.58 -17.65 -11.78
CA SER A 67 -1.82 -18.03 -13.17
C SER A 67 -2.38 -19.46 -13.29
N ASN A 68 -1.97 -20.35 -12.39
CA ASN A 68 -2.43 -21.75 -12.33
C ASN A 68 -3.74 -21.95 -11.55
N HIS A 69 -4.21 -20.96 -10.78
CA HIS A 69 -5.43 -21.02 -9.95
C HIS A 69 -6.36 -19.83 -10.25
N PRO A 70 -6.94 -19.74 -11.46
CA PRO A 70 -7.78 -18.62 -11.85
C PRO A 70 -8.99 -18.44 -10.91
N GLU A 71 -9.53 -19.50 -10.32
CA GLU A 71 -10.65 -19.48 -9.39
C GLU A 71 -10.37 -18.71 -8.09
N ALA A 72 -9.09 -18.55 -7.71
CA ALA A 72 -8.70 -17.84 -6.50
C ALA A 72 -8.72 -16.31 -6.67
N SER A 73 -8.83 -15.81 -7.90
CA SER A 73 -8.81 -14.39 -8.22
C SER A 73 -10.21 -13.89 -8.61
N ILE A 74 -10.66 -12.79 -7.98
CA ILE A 74 -11.92 -12.13 -8.36
C ILE A 74 -11.87 -11.46 -9.74
N CYS A 75 -10.67 -11.35 -10.34
CA CYS A 75 -10.45 -10.74 -11.64
C CYS A 75 -10.60 -11.73 -12.81
N THR A 76 -11.01 -12.98 -12.55
CA THR A 76 -11.22 -14.02 -13.58
C THR A 76 -12.70 -14.41 -13.68
N PRO A 77 -13.18 -14.87 -14.86
CA PRO A 77 -14.55 -15.36 -15.01
C PRO A 77 -14.93 -16.47 -14.01
N GLU A 78 -13.96 -17.31 -13.63
CA GLU A 78 -14.13 -18.43 -12.71
C GLU A 78 -14.34 -17.95 -11.26
N GLY A 79 -13.61 -16.91 -10.83
CA GLY A 79 -13.70 -16.33 -9.49
C GLY A 79 -14.86 -15.33 -9.28
N LEU A 80 -15.44 -14.80 -10.37
CA LEU A 80 -16.55 -13.83 -10.31
C LEU A 80 -17.78 -14.33 -9.53
N ARG A 81 -17.99 -15.65 -9.45
CA ARG A 81 -19.10 -16.24 -8.68
C ARG A 81 -19.07 -15.86 -7.21
N GLN A 82 -17.87 -15.68 -6.64
CA GLN A 82 -17.68 -15.33 -5.23
C GLN A 82 -17.62 -13.81 -5.00
N PHE A 83 -17.54 -13.01 -6.07
CA PHE A 83 -17.41 -11.56 -5.98
C PHE A 83 -18.55 -10.91 -5.19
N ARG A 84 -19.79 -11.33 -5.44
CA ARG A 84 -20.96 -10.76 -4.75
C ARG A 84 -20.87 -10.95 -3.24
N ASP A 85 -20.47 -12.14 -2.79
CA ASP A 85 -20.41 -12.48 -1.37
C ASP A 85 -19.24 -11.79 -0.67
N ILE A 86 -18.10 -11.63 -1.36
CA ILE A 86 -16.91 -10.92 -0.85
C ILE A 86 -17.15 -9.40 -0.82
N ALA A 87 -17.76 -8.83 -1.86
CA ALA A 87 -17.94 -7.37 -1.99
C ALA A 87 -18.87 -6.77 -0.91
N ILE A 88 -19.82 -7.55 -0.41
CA ILE A 88 -20.73 -7.14 0.67
C ILE A 88 -20.22 -7.54 2.06
N PHE A 89 -19.09 -8.24 2.16
CA PHE A 89 -18.57 -8.72 3.43
C PHE A 89 -18.03 -7.57 4.27
N GLN A 90 -18.62 -7.35 5.44
CA GLN A 90 -18.30 -6.23 6.34
C GLN A 90 -18.03 -6.67 7.78
N ASP A 91 -17.96 -7.98 8.05
CA ASP A 91 -17.68 -8.48 9.39
C ASP A 91 -16.24 -8.10 9.80
N TYR A 92 -16.13 -7.46 10.97
CA TYR A 92 -14.86 -7.00 11.52
C TYR A 92 -13.92 -8.14 11.92
N HIS A 93 -14.44 -9.37 12.06
CA HIS A 93 -13.62 -10.57 12.27
C HIS A 93 -12.89 -11.06 11.01
N GLY A 94 -13.25 -10.54 9.83
CA GLY A 94 -12.69 -11.01 8.56
C GLY A 94 -13.27 -12.35 8.10
N VAL A 95 -12.87 -12.80 6.91
CA VAL A 95 -13.38 -14.04 6.32
C VAL A 95 -12.85 -15.25 7.11
N PRO A 96 -13.70 -16.15 7.65
CA PRO A 96 -13.26 -17.24 8.52
C PRO A 96 -12.24 -18.19 7.90
N SER A 97 -12.31 -18.43 6.57
CA SER A 97 -11.33 -19.23 5.85
C SER A 97 -9.94 -18.57 5.85
N PHE A 98 -9.88 -17.26 5.68
CA PHE A 98 -8.64 -16.49 5.74
C PHE A 98 -8.00 -16.53 7.13
N GLY A 99 -8.81 -16.35 8.18
CA GLY A 99 -8.33 -16.43 9.56
C GLY A 99 -7.67 -17.78 9.89
N LYS A 100 -8.27 -18.89 9.43
CA LYS A 100 -7.68 -20.23 9.63
C LYS A 100 -6.32 -20.37 8.94
N VAL A 101 -6.19 -19.93 7.69
CA VAL A 101 -4.93 -20.03 6.93
C VAL A 101 -3.83 -19.18 7.56
N CYS A 102 -4.14 -17.94 7.97
CA CYS A 102 -3.18 -17.07 8.62
C CYS A 102 -2.70 -17.62 9.97
N VAL A 103 -3.60 -18.21 10.77
CA VAL A 103 -3.23 -18.82 12.05
C VAL A 103 -2.36 -20.06 11.84
N PHE A 104 -2.70 -20.93 10.89
CA PHE A 104 -1.90 -22.14 10.61
C PHE A 104 -0.49 -21.82 10.08
N THR A 105 -0.31 -20.70 9.38
CA THR A 105 1.00 -20.27 8.85
C THR A 105 1.93 -19.69 9.94
N LEU A 106 1.38 -19.23 11.07
CA LEU A 106 2.14 -18.68 12.20
C LEU A 106 2.51 -19.72 13.28
N VAL A 107 2.04 -20.97 13.14
CA VAL A 107 2.30 -22.08 14.09
C VAL A 107 3.28 -23.10 13.50
N TRP A 108 4.04 -22.70 12.48
CA TRP A 108 5.21 -23.42 11.98
C TRP A 108 6.47 -22.57 12.10
#